data_AF-A0A2M8PI31-F1
#
_entry.id   AF-A0A2M8PI31-F1
#
_cell.length_a   1.000
_cell.length_b   1.000
_cell.length_c   1.000
_cell.angle_alpha   90.00
_cell.angle_beta   90.00
_cell.angle_gamma   90.00
#
_symmetry.space_group_name_H-M   'P 1'
#
loop_
_entity.id
_entity.type
_entity.pdbx_description
1 polymer ?
#
loop_
_entity_poly.entity_id
_entity_poly.type
_entity_poly.pdbx_seq_one_letter_code
_entity_poly.pdbx_strand_id
1 'polypeptide(L)'
;MRKARIREREQRRLRAQIARLEQISAAQLQALQQVAAAAEKGAPLAAEDVAYARDLRKMGAVRLVDGKLMLSRLGREYLEDLNKTE
;
A
#
# COMPACT_ATOMS: atom_id res chain seq x y z
N MET A 1 -27.92 -9.88 -12.80
CA MET A 1 -27.75 -9.68 -11.34
C MET A 1 -26.39 -10.13 -10.75
N ARG A 2 -25.68 -11.14 -11.29
CA ARG A 2 -24.37 -11.59 -10.75
C ARG A 2 -23.26 -10.52 -10.75
N LYS A 3 -23.16 -9.71 -11.81
CA LYS A 3 -22.13 -8.66 -11.96
C LYS A 3 -22.26 -7.51 -10.95
N ALA A 4 -23.47 -7.19 -10.49
CA ALA A 4 -23.70 -6.12 -9.53
C ALA A 4 -23.13 -6.46 -8.13
N ARG A 5 -23.36 -7.70 -7.65
CA ARG A 5 -22.85 -8.17 -6.35
C ARG A 5 -21.32 -8.25 -6.28
N ILE A 6 -20.66 -8.51 -7.41
CA ILE A 6 -19.19 -8.59 -7.48
C ILE A 6 -18.58 -7.20 -7.31
N ARG A 7 -19.09 -6.21 -8.06
CA ARG A 7 -18.64 -4.81 -7.95
C ARG A 7 -18.82 -4.24 -6.55
N GLU A 8 -19.91 -4.59 -5.87
CA GLU A 8 -20.19 -4.10 -4.52
C GLU A 8 -19.18 -4.65 -3.48
N ARG A 9 -18.78 -5.93 -3.60
CA ARG A 9 -17.77 -6.53 -2.72
C ARG A 9 -16.38 -5.91 -2.94
N GLU A 10 -16.03 -5.64 -4.19
CA GLU A 10 -14.76 -4.99 -4.53
C GLU A 10 -14.73 -3.55 -4.02
N GLN A 11 -15.81 -2.78 -4.17
CA GLN A 11 -15.91 -1.43 -3.60
C GLN A 11 -15.79 -1.42 -2.07
N ARG A 12 -16.45 -2.36 -1.36
CA ARG A 12 -16.34 -2.44 0.11
C ARG A 12 -14.91 -2.72 0.55
N ARG A 13 -14.18 -3.59 -0.17
CA ARG A 13 -12.77 -3.87 0.10
C ARG A 13 -11.89 -2.66 -0.16
N LEU A 14 -12.09 -1.97 -1.27
CA LEU A 14 -11.32 -0.77 -1.62
C LEU A 14 -11.55 0.35 -0.61
N ARG A 15 -12.81 0.63 -0.22
CA ARG A 15 -13.13 1.63 0.80
C ARG A 15 -12.49 1.30 2.15
N ALA A 16 -12.51 0.03 2.55
CA ALA A 16 -11.85 -0.39 3.79
C ALA A 16 -10.32 -0.26 3.74
N GLN A 17 -9.72 -0.42 2.56
CA GLN A 17 -8.28 -0.19 2.36
C GLN A 17 -7.93 1.29 2.43
N ILE A 18 -8.71 2.15 1.76
CA ILE A 18 -8.53 3.61 1.78
C ILE A 18 -8.68 4.15 3.21
N ALA A 19 -9.75 3.76 3.93
CA ALA A 19 -9.97 4.20 5.32
C ALA A 19 -8.82 3.80 6.27
N ARG A 20 -8.10 2.70 5.98
CA ARG A 20 -6.91 2.32 6.75
C ARG A 20 -5.68 3.15 6.38
N LEU A 21 -5.53 3.52 5.11
CA LEU A 21 -4.49 4.44 4.68
C LEU A 21 -4.66 5.84 5.27
N GLU A 22 -5.90 6.31 5.45
CA GLU A 22 -6.18 7.58 6.14
C GLU A 22 -5.74 7.56 7.61
N GLN A 23 -5.61 6.37 8.22
CA GLN A 23 -5.16 6.17 9.60
C GLN A 23 -3.70 5.69 9.66
N ILE A 24 -2.94 5.83 8.59
CA ILE A 24 -1.54 5.41 8.58
C ILE A 24 -0.75 6.25 9.61
N SER A 25 0.03 5.58 10.45
CA SER A 25 0.89 6.28 11.40
C SER A 25 2.13 6.85 10.70
N ALA A 26 2.77 7.86 11.29
CA ALA A 26 4.02 8.42 10.75
C ALA A 26 5.11 7.34 10.56
N ALA A 27 5.23 6.38 11.48
CA ALA A 27 6.18 5.27 11.37
C ALA A 27 5.84 4.31 10.21
N GLN A 28 4.56 4.05 9.97
CA GLN A 28 4.10 3.24 8.83
C GLN A 28 4.30 3.98 7.50
N LEU A 29 4.06 5.29 7.48
CA LEU A 29 4.31 6.14 6.33
C LEU A 29 5.80 6.15 5.97
N GLN A 30 6.69 6.29 6.95
CA GLN A 30 8.14 6.20 6.73
C GLN A 30 8.53 4.84 6.15
N ALA A 31 7.99 3.74 6.68
CA ALA A 31 8.25 2.40 6.12
C ALA A 31 7.73 2.27 4.67
N LEU A 32 6.57 2.85 4.35
CA LEU A 32 6.03 2.88 3.00
C LEU A 32 6.93 3.68 2.04
N GLN A 33 7.40 4.85 2.46
CA GLN A 33 8.35 5.68 1.70
C GLN A 33 9.69 4.96 1.48
N GLN A 34 10.20 4.25 2.48
CA GLN A 34 11.41 3.44 2.33
C GLN A 34 11.24 2.34 1.29
N VAL A 35 10.11 1.61 1.33
CA VAL A 35 9.79 0.59 0.31
C VAL A 35 9.68 1.21 -1.07
N ALA A 36 9.02 2.37 -1.20
CA ALA A 36 8.90 3.09 -2.46
C ALA A 36 10.27 3.48 -3.01
N ALA A 37 11.11 4.13 -2.21
CA ALA A 37 12.44 4.56 -2.60
C ALA A 37 13.35 3.37 -2.98
N ALA A 38 13.26 2.26 -2.24
CA ALA A 38 14.03 1.06 -2.55
C ALA A 38 13.57 0.39 -3.85
N ALA A 39 12.27 0.35 -4.11
CA ALA A 39 11.70 -0.14 -5.37
C ALA A 39 12.10 0.74 -6.56
N GLU A 40 12.09 2.07 -6.42
CA GLU A 40 12.55 3.01 -7.47
C GLU A 40 14.04 2.86 -7.78
N LYS A 41 14.86 2.57 -6.76
CA LYS A 41 16.28 2.28 -6.92
C LYS A 41 16.57 0.88 -7.50
N GLY A 42 15.55 0.09 -7.82
CA GLY A 42 15.70 -1.26 -8.36
C GLY A 42 16.10 -2.31 -7.32
N ALA A 43 16.06 -1.98 -6.03
CA ALA A 43 16.43 -2.85 -4.92
C ALA A 43 15.25 -3.04 -3.95
N PRO A 44 14.15 -3.71 -4.36
CA PRO A 44 12.99 -3.89 -3.49
C PRO A 44 13.35 -4.68 -2.23
N LEU A 45 12.88 -4.20 -1.08
CA LEU A 45 13.21 -4.75 0.25
C LEU A 45 12.45 -6.04 0.51
N ALA A 46 13.04 -6.97 1.28
CA ALA A 46 12.31 -8.13 1.75
C ALA A 46 11.27 -7.72 2.79
N ALA A 47 10.15 -8.44 2.85
CA ALA A 47 9.10 -8.14 3.83
C ALA A 47 9.53 -8.36 5.29
N GLU A 48 10.55 -9.19 5.51
CA GLU A 48 11.11 -9.49 6.82
C GLU A 48 11.96 -8.33 7.35
N ASP A 49 12.58 -7.56 6.46
CA ASP A 49 13.45 -6.43 6.79
C ASP A 49 12.69 -5.13 7.04
N VAL A 50 11.41 -5.08 6.68
CA VAL A 50 10.60 -3.85 6.73
C VAL A 50 9.64 -3.89 7.91
N ALA A 51 9.83 -2.95 8.83
CA ALA A 51 8.87 -2.73 9.91
C ALA A 51 7.48 -2.43 9.35
N TYR A 52 6.45 -2.99 9.97
CA TYR A 52 5.04 -2.83 9.56
C TYR A 52 4.69 -3.35 8.15
N ALA A 53 5.56 -4.15 7.51
CA ALA A 53 5.30 -4.77 6.20
C ALA A 53 3.93 -5.46 6.12
N ARG A 54 3.56 -6.17 7.18
CA ARG A 54 2.27 -6.87 7.28
C ARG A 54 1.09 -5.90 7.24
N ASP A 55 1.19 -4.75 7.92
CA ASP A 55 0.10 -3.79 7.99
C ASP A 55 0.00 -2.96 6.72
N LEU A 56 1.13 -2.56 6.12
CA LEU A 56 1.16 -1.93 4.79
C LEU A 56 0.53 -2.84 3.73
N ARG A 57 0.74 -4.15 3.81
CA ARG A 57 0.09 -5.13 2.95
C ARG A 57 -1.42 -5.25 3.20
N LYS A 58 -1.87 -5.20 4.47
CA LYS A 58 -3.31 -5.21 4.82
C LYS A 58 -4.03 -3.93 4.40
N MET A 59 -3.32 -2.81 4.40
CA MET A 59 -3.79 -1.53 3.85
C MET A 59 -3.88 -1.57 2.32
N GLY A 60 -3.22 -2.54 1.69
CA GLY A 60 -3.17 -2.65 0.24
C GLY A 60 -2.18 -1.67 -0.38
N ALA A 61 -1.32 -1.02 0.42
CA ALA A 61 -0.32 -0.06 -0.03
C ALA A 61 0.85 -0.75 -0.76
N VAL A 62 1.23 -1.94 -0.28
CA VAL A 62 2.31 -2.76 -0.86
C VAL A 62 1.81 -4.17 -1.19
N ARG A 63 2.53 -4.84 -2.09
CA ARG A 63 2.33 -6.23 -2.49
C ARG A 63 3.61 -7.01 -2.26
N LEU A 64 3.46 -8.31 -1.98
CA LEU A 64 4.57 -9.23 -1.87
C LEU A 64 4.77 -9.93 -3.22
N VAL A 65 5.95 -9.82 -3.80
CA VAL A 65 6.35 -10.50 -5.03
C VAL A 65 7.74 -11.09 -4.82
N ASP A 66 7.87 -12.41 -4.95
CA ASP A 66 9.12 -13.15 -4.72
C ASP A 66 9.78 -12.83 -3.35
N GLY A 67 8.97 -12.68 -2.30
CA GLY A 67 9.43 -12.33 -0.95
C GLY A 67 9.75 -10.85 -0.74
N LYS A 68 9.70 -10.04 -1.79
CA LYS A 68 10.01 -8.61 -1.77
C LYS A 68 8.76 -7.75 -1.79
N LEU A 69 8.83 -6.62 -1.08
CA LEU A 69 7.77 -5.63 -1.07
C LEU A 69 7.87 -4.75 -2.31
N MET A 70 6.79 -4.71 -3.06
CA MET A 70 6.61 -3.80 -4.17
C MET A 70 5.46 -2.85 -3.89
N LEU A 71 5.60 -1.60 -4.34
CA LEU A 71 4.55 -0.61 -4.22
C LEU A 71 3.34 -1.05 -5.04
N SER A 72 2.15 -1.01 -4.43
CA SER A 72 0.92 -1.22 -5.17
C SER A 72 0.49 0.06 -5.88
N ARG A 73 -0.51 -0.04 -6.78
CA ARG A 73 -1.17 1.12 -7.37
C ARG A 73 -1.70 2.09 -6.30
N LEU A 74 -2.40 1.57 -5.29
CA LEU A 74 -3.04 2.35 -4.23
C LEU A 74 -2.00 3.02 -3.32
N GLY A 75 -0.89 2.34 -3.03
CA GLY A 75 0.23 2.94 -2.29
C GLY A 75 0.96 4.03 -3.07
N ARG A 76 1.09 3.86 -4.40
CA ARG A 76 1.64 4.90 -5.28
C ARG A 76 0.73 6.14 -5.31
N GLU A 77 -0.55 5.95 -5.62
CA GLU A 77 -1.54 7.04 -5.65
C GLU A 77 -1.54 7.81 -4.32
N TYR A 78 -1.49 7.10 -3.18
CA TYR A 78 -1.43 7.72 -1.86
C TYR A 78 -0.16 8.57 -1.62
N LEU A 79 1.02 8.08 -2.00
CA LEU A 79 2.27 8.85 -1.87
C LEU A 79 2.30 10.06 -2.82
N GLU A 80 1.76 9.92 -4.03
CA GLU A 80 1.64 11.03 -4.99
C GLU A 80 0.70 12.13 -4.48
N ASP A 81 -0.42 11.75 -3.86
CA ASP A 81 -1.37 12.71 -3.28
C ASP A 81 -0.76 13.44 -2.07
N LEU A 82 0.00 12.75 -1.23
CA LEU A 82 0.77 13.40 -0.16
C LEU A 82 1.76 14.43 -0.69
N ASN A 83 2.54 14.07 -1.71
CA ASN A 83 3.53 14.99 -2.31
C ASN A 83 2.92 16.19 -3.05
N LYS A 84 1.64 16.14 -3.44
CA LYS A 84 0.92 17.28 -4.05
C LYS A 84 0.33 18.24 -3.02
N THR A 85 0.24 17.82 -1.76
CA THR A 85 -0.36 18.59 -0.67
C THR A 85 0.69 19.44 0.07
N GLU A 86 1.99 19.19 -0.17
CA GLU A 86 3.12 20.06 0.21
C GLU A 86 3.43 21.10 -0.89
#